data_AF-A0A9P5RIH6-F1
#
_entry.id   AF-A0A9P5RIH6-F1
#
_cell.length_a   1.000
_cell.length_b   1.000
_cell.length_c   1.000
_cell.angle_alpha   90.00
_cell.angle_beta   90.00
_cell.angle_gamma   90.00
#
_symmetry.space_group_name_H-M   'P 1'
#
loop_
_entity.id
_entity.type
_entity.pdbx_description
1 polymer ?
#
loop_
_entity_poly.entity_id
_entity_poly.type
_entity_poly.pdbx_seq_one_letter_code
_entity_poly.pdbx_strand_id
1 'polypeptide(L)'
;MIVLFYLIILPIYQDGLFDRVLKLRGLRYILDANRGNDVVKCMRGVNGGLFILFCQILVLILTLPLNLIPILGQILYATINGWILTFGIRFHYDAEIRNKPLAQSRREAWGRKSEYTSFGAVAVGLEMIPIANLLFMWTNIVGCALWVADEIERDERHQRQIAQDQLQQQEQQQQQLQSAGSIISTPESLSSSSYSPPTTAALLGSSSSSSAPPQLPPQAQKGLSMMPALRKK
;
A
#
# COMPACT_ATOMS: atom_id res chain seq x y z
N MET A 1 16.33 31.31 -20.68
CA MET A 1 17.23 30.18 -21.03
C MET A 1 17.70 29.42 -19.79
N ILE A 2 18.34 30.06 -18.81
CA ILE A 2 18.84 29.37 -17.61
C ILE A 2 17.74 28.71 -16.75
N VAL A 3 16.60 29.38 -16.55
CA VAL A 3 15.50 28.87 -15.71
C VAL A 3 14.78 27.68 -16.37
N LEU A 4 14.61 27.71 -17.69
CA LEU A 4 14.06 26.58 -18.45
C LEU A 4 14.98 25.36 -18.39
N PHE A 5 16.29 25.57 -18.45
CA PHE A 5 17.26 24.50 -18.27
C PHE A 5 17.14 23.86 -16.89
N TYR A 6 17.07 24.67 -15.82
CA TYR A 6 16.87 24.15 -14.46
C TYR A 6 15.54 23.42 -14.28
N LEU A 7 14.44 23.94 -14.82
CA LEU A 7 13.11 23.31 -14.74
C LEU A 7 13.05 21.92 -15.39
N ILE A 8 13.87 21.68 -16.42
CA ILE A 8 13.91 20.40 -17.12
C ILE A 8 14.94 19.47 -16.48
N ILE A 9 16.13 19.97 -16.14
CA ILE A 9 17.23 19.12 -15.66
C ILE A 9 17.03 18.65 -14.23
N LEU A 10 16.40 19.47 -13.39
CA LEU A 10 16.20 19.20 -11.98
C LEU A 10 15.33 17.96 -11.76
N PRO A 11 14.11 17.83 -12.32
CA PRO A 11 13.33 16.59 -12.16
C PRO A 11 14.08 15.36 -12.69
N ILE A 12 14.73 15.46 -13.85
CA ILE A 12 15.53 14.34 -14.41
C ILE A 12 16.65 13.91 -13.44
N TYR A 13 17.29 14.86 -12.77
CA TYR A 13 18.32 14.57 -11.76
C TYR A 13 17.74 13.98 -10.48
N GLN A 14 16.57 14.45 -10.03
CA GLN A 14 15.87 13.90 -8.87
C GLN A 14 15.52 12.43 -9.12
N ASP A 15 14.98 12.13 -10.30
CA ASP A 15 14.60 10.78 -10.73
C ASP A 15 15.84 9.88 -10.80
N GLY A 16 16.90 10.36 -11.45
CA GLY A 16 18.17 9.64 -11.55
C GLY A 16 18.83 9.36 -10.20
N LEU A 17 18.82 10.31 -9.27
CA LEU A 17 19.40 10.14 -7.94
C LEU A 17 18.61 9.13 -7.11
N PHE A 18 17.29 9.24 -7.13
CA PHE A 18 16.40 8.32 -6.45
C PHE A 18 16.61 6.88 -6.92
N ASP A 19 16.65 6.68 -8.24
CA ASP A 19 16.94 5.40 -8.89
C ASP A 19 18.27 4.79 -8.44
N ARG A 20 19.32 5.62 -8.32
CA ARG A 20 20.65 5.17 -7.90
C ARG A 20 20.63 4.72 -6.45
N VAL A 21 19.94 5.43 -5.56
CA VAL A 21 19.81 5.05 -4.14
C VAL A 21 19.12 3.69 -4.02
N LEU A 22 18.03 3.46 -4.77
CA LEU A 22 17.36 2.17 -4.77
C LEU A 22 18.21 1.04 -5.36
N LYS A 23 18.94 1.31 -6.45
CA LYS A 23 19.86 0.34 -7.06
C LYS A 23 20.97 -0.06 -6.08
N LEU A 24 21.49 0.90 -5.31
CA LEU A 24 22.51 0.65 -4.28
C LEU A 24 21.96 -0.18 -3.13
N ARG A 25 20.67 -0.01 -2.81
CA ARG A 25 20.02 -0.79 -1.76
C ARG A 25 19.63 -2.22 -2.18
N GLY A 26 19.80 -2.57 -3.46
CA GLY A 26 19.53 -3.91 -3.98
C GLY A 26 18.14 -4.07 -4.60
N LEU A 27 17.34 -3.00 -4.68
CA LEU A 27 15.97 -3.02 -5.22
C LEU A 27 15.94 -2.92 -6.76
N ARG A 28 17.05 -3.28 -7.43
CA ARG A 28 17.19 -3.16 -8.88
C ARG A 28 16.16 -4.01 -9.64
N TYR A 29 15.79 -5.18 -9.12
CA TYR A 29 14.79 -6.05 -9.75
C TYR A 29 13.39 -5.42 -9.83
N ILE A 30 12.97 -4.64 -8.82
CA ILE A 30 11.65 -3.99 -8.82
C ILE A 30 11.61 -2.88 -9.86
N LEU A 31 12.73 -2.16 -9.97
CA LEU A 31 12.87 -1.09 -10.95
C LEU A 31 12.91 -1.63 -12.39
N ASP A 32 13.69 -2.69 -12.62
CA ASP A 32 13.83 -3.30 -13.95
C ASP A 32 12.57 -4.05 -14.37
N ALA A 33 11.84 -4.68 -13.44
CA ALA A 33 10.55 -5.34 -13.71
C ALA A 33 9.47 -4.38 -14.23
N ASN A 34 9.60 -3.08 -13.94
CA ASN A 34 8.62 -2.06 -14.31
C ASN A 34 9.08 -1.12 -15.45
N ARG A 35 10.23 -1.43 -16.07
CA ARG A 35 10.84 -0.66 -17.17
C ARG A 35 10.18 -1.05 -18.50
N GLY A 36 9.42 -0.14 -19.13
CA GLY A 36 8.73 -0.43 -20.41
C GLY A 36 7.36 0.24 -20.63
N ASN A 37 6.71 0.78 -19.60
CA ASN A 37 5.39 1.42 -19.69
C ASN A 37 5.43 2.97 -19.72
N ASP A 38 6.36 3.54 -20.50
CA ASP A 38 6.81 4.93 -20.32
C ASP A 38 5.75 5.99 -20.72
N VAL A 39 4.88 5.68 -21.67
CA VAL A 39 3.79 6.60 -22.08
C VAL A 39 2.68 6.69 -21.02
N VAL A 40 2.34 5.56 -20.39
CA VAL A 40 1.33 5.52 -19.31
C VAL A 40 1.86 6.21 -18.05
N LYS A 41 3.18 6.08 -17.78
CA LYS A 41 3.87 6.81 -16.72
C LYS A 41 3.83 8.31 -16.98
N CYS A 42 4.13 8.75 -18.20
CA CYS A 42 4.08 10.17 -18.59
C CYS A 42 2.67 10.75 -18.39
N MET A 43 1.61 10.10 -18.90
CA MET A 43 0.24 10.60 -18.74
C MET A 43 -0.23 10.65 -17.27
N ARG A 44 0.17 9.68 -16.45
CA ARG A 44 -0.16 9.67 -15.00
C ARG A 44 0.68 10.67 -14.22
N GLY A 45 1.95 10.86 -14.61
CA GLY A 45 2.83 11.90 -14.10
C GLY A 45 2.27 13.28 -14.35
N VAL A 46 1.73 13.54 -15.56
CA VAL A 46 1.06 14.80 -15.90
C VAL A 46 -0.20 15.03 -15.05
N ASN A 47 -1.07 14.02 -14.90
CA ASN A 47 -2.28 14.15 -14.09
C ASN A 47 -1.97 14.33 -12.60
N GLY A 48 -0.97 13.60 -12.08
CA GLY A 48 -0.51 13.74 -10.71
C GLY A 48 0.21 15.05 -10.44
N GLY A 49 1.06 15.49 -11.37
CA GLY A 49 1.73 16.80 -11.31
C GLY A 49 0.72 17.95 -11.34
N LEU A 50 -0.32 17.85 -12.17
CA LEU A 50 -1.41 18.82 -12.20
C LEU A 50 -2.20 18.84 -10.87
N PHE A 51 -2.43 17.69 -10.26
CA PHE A 51 -3.07 17.61 -8.94
C PHE A 51 -2.19 18.19 -7.83
N ILE A 52 -0.89 17.90 -7.83
CA ILE A 52 0.07 18.48 -6.88
C ILE A 52 0.10 20.00 -7.03
N LEU A 53 0.14 20.51 -8.27
CA LEU A 53 0.05 21.94 -8.57
C LEU A 53 -1.23 22.54 -7.98
N PHE A 54 -2.38 21.89 -8.17
CA PHE A 54 -3.66 22.35 -7.62
C PHE A 54 -3.65 22.39 -6.09
N CYS A 55 -3.14 21.34 -5.43
CA CYS A 55 -2.96 21.33 -3.98
C CYS A 55 -2.01 22.44 -3.51
N GLN A 56 -0.94 22.70 -4.25
CA GLN A 56 0.03 23.73 -3.92
C GLN A 56 -0.56 25.14 -4.06
N ILE A 57 -1.41 25.36 -5.06
CA ILE A 57 -2.20 26.59 -5.19
C ILE A 57 -3.16 26.77 -4.02
N LEU A 58 -3.87 25.71 -3.60
CA LEU A 58 -4.75 25.77 -2.43
C LEU A 58 -3.97 26.09 -1.15
N VAL A 59 -2.82 25.44 -0.95
CA VAL A 59 -1.97 25.69 0.21
C VAL A 59 -1.39 27.09 0.18
N LEU A 60 -1.01 27.62 -1.00
CA LEU A 60 -0.57 29.01 -1.15
C LEU A 60 -1.65 30.00 -0.69
N ILE A 61 -2.91 29.76 -1.08
CA ILE A 61 -4.05 30.60 -0.66
C ILE A 61 -4.26 30.52 0.86
N LEU A 62 -4.12 29.33 1.44
CA LEU A 62 -4.22 29.11 2.89
C LEU A 62 -3.05 29.70 3.69
N THR A 63 -1.83 29.71 3.13
CA THR A 63 -0.63 30.19 3.81
C THR A 63 -0.41 31.70 3.66
N LEU A 64 -1.05 32.35 2.69
CA LEU A 64 -1.04 33.80 2.50
C LEU A 64 -1.49 34.59 3.76
N PRO A 65 -2.68 34.33 4.36
CA PRO A 65 -3.09 35.00 5.59
C PRO A 65 -2.26 34.56 6.81
N LEU A 66 -1.68 33.36 6.75
CA LEU A 66 -0.99 32.71 7.86
C LEU A 66 0.47 33.20 8.05
N ASN A 67 1.10 33.66 6.97
CA ASN A 67 2.46 34.24 6.98
C ASN A 67 2.55 35.58 7.71
N LEU A 68 1.41 36.18 8.11
CA LEU A 68 1.39 37.42 8.90
C LEU A 68 1.98 37.24 10.31
N ILE A 69 2.11 35.99 10.79
CA ILE A 69 2.75 35.65 12.07
C ILE A 69 4.11 34.96 11.80
N PRO A 70 5.25 35.64 12.05
CA PRO A 70 6.58 35.23 11.55
C PRO A 70 7.16 33.92 12.12
N ILE A 71 6.49 33.26 13.07
CA ILE A 71 6.95 32.01 13.69
C ILE A 71 5.90 30.91 13.56
N LEU A 72 4.66 31.17 13.99
CA LEU A 72 3.56 30.21 13.87
C LEU A 72 3.22 29.95 12.39
N GLY A 73 3.25 30.98 11.55
CA GLY A 73 3.04 30.85 10.12
C GLY A 73 4.08 29.94 9.46
N GLN A 74 5.35 30.03 9.87
CA GLN A 74 6.44 29.23 9.31
C GLN A 74 6.36 27.76 9.73
N ILE A 75 5.98 27.47 10.98
CA ILE A 75 5.79 26.10 11.45
C ILE A 75 4.60 25.43 10.76
N LEU A 76 3.47 26.14 10.64
CA LEU A 76 2.30 25.62 9.92
C LEU A 76 2.61 25.49 8.42
N TYR A 77 3.33 26.44 7.84
CA TYR A 77 3.80 26.36 6.47
C TYR A 77 4.65 25.11 6.26
N ALA A 78 5.64 24.84 7.12
CA ALA A 78 6.49 23.67 7.03
C ALA A 78 5.70 22.36 7.16
N THR A 79 4.71 22.33 8.04
CA THR A 79 3.87 21.14 8.26
C THR A 79 2.99 20.84 7.04
N ILE A 80 2.31 21.86 6.51
CA ILE A 80 1.37 21.71 5.40
C ILE A 80 2.10 21.49 4.08
N ASN A 81 3.16 22.27 3.81
CA ASN A 81 3.95 22.12 2.59
C ASN A 81 4.84 20.88 2.67
N GLY A 82 5.28 20.46 3.86
CA GLY A 82 6.06 19.26 4.06
C GLY A 82 5.34 18.00 3.60
N TRP A 83 4.04 17.91 3.88
CA TRP A 83 3.18 16.85 3.34
C TRP A 83 3.23 16.80 1.81
N ILE A 84 3.06 17.94 1.15
CA ILE A 84 3.00 18.07 -0.31
C ILE A 84 4.37 17.81 -0.94
N LEU A 85 5.44 18.33 -0.37
CA LEU A 85 6.81 18.12 -0.83
C LEU A 85 7.17 16.63 -0.78
N THR A 86 6.93 16.00 0.37
CA THR A 86 7.20 14.57 0.54
C THR A 86 6.33 13.72 -0.39
N PHE A 87 5.05 14.08 -0.52
CA PHE A 87 4.16 13.44 -1.47
C PHE A 87 4.67 13.61 -2.91
N GLY A 88 5.17 14.79 -3.30
CA GLY A 88 5.72 15.04 -4.63
C GLY A 88 6.95 14.18 -4.95
N ILE A 89 7.92 14.13 -4.02
CA ILE A 89 9.13 13.30 -4.16
C ILE A 89 8.77 11.80 -4.20
N ARG A 90 7.80 11.38 -3.38
CA ARG A 90 7.31 9.99 -3.32
C ARG A 90 6.38 9.62 -4.49
N PHE A 91 5.64 10.57 -5.03
CA PHE A 91 4.63 10.33 -6.07
C PHE A 91 5.28 9.83 -7.36
N HIS A 92 6.46 10.36 -7.68
CA HIS A 92 7.27 9.89 -8.81
C HIS A 92 7.61 8.40 -8.66
N TYR A 93 8.01 7.96 -7.46
CA TYR A 93 8.26 6.54 -7.15
C TYR A 93 7.03 5.64 -7.32
N ASP A 94 5.87 6.04 -6.79
CA ASP A 94 4.64 5.25 -6.89
C ASP A 94 4.12 5.14 -8.34
N ALA A 95 4.34 6.18 -9.14
CA ALA A 95 4.03 6.21 -10.56
C ALA A 95 5.01 5.36 -11.39
N GLU A 96 6.32 5.42 -11.10
CA GLU A 96 7.34 4.75 -11.90
C GLU A 96 7.60 3.29 -11.52
N ILE A 97 7.56 2.94 -10.24
CA ILE A 97 8.08 1.64 -9.76
C ILE A 97 6.96 0.66 -9.40
N ARG A 98 5.81 1.14 -8.90
CA ARG A 98 4.69 0.25 -8.52
C ARG A 98 3.54 0.22 -9.54
N ASN A 99 3.57 1.06 -10.58
CA ASN A 99 2.45 1.22 -11.53
C ASN A 99 1.09 1.43 -10.83
N LYS A 100 1.09 1.91 -9.58
CA LYS A 100 -0.12 1.98 -8.73
C LYS A 100 -0.94 3.21 -9.05
N PRO A 101 -2.25 3.09 -9.27
CA PRO A 101 -3.09 4.23 -9.63
C PRO A 101 -2.96 5.33 -8.58
N LEU A 102 -2.98 6.58 -9.04
CA LEU A 102 -2.96 7.80 -8.21
C LEU A 102 -3.87 7.72 -6.98
N ALA A 103 -5.05 7.10 -7.13
CA ALA A 103 -5.99 6.90 -6.05
C ALA A 103 -5.49 5.97 -4.94
N GLN A 104 -4.73 4.93 -5.28
CA GLN A 104 -4.19 3.96 -4.33
C GLN A 104 -2.97 4.51 -3.58
N SER A 105 -2.04 5.13 -4.30
CA SER A 105 -0.90 5.85 -3.68
C SER A 105 -1.40 6.94 -2.72
N ARG A 106 -2.42 7.71 -3.11
CA ARG A 106 -3.06 8.70 -2.24
C ARG A 106 -3.71 8.09 -1.00
N ARG A 107 -4.41 6.95 -1.13
CA ARG A 107 -5.07 6.30 0.02
C ARG A 107 -4.04 5.79 1.02
N GLU A 108 -2.94 5.22 0.54
CA GLU A 108 -1.81 4.77 1.36
C GLU A 108 -1.13 5.97 2.06
N ALA A 109 -0.87 7.05 1.32
CA ALA A 109 -0.36 8.29 1.90
C ALA A 109 -1.30 8.81 3.00
N TRP A 110 -2.60 8.94 2.73
CA TRP A 110 -3.57 9.47 3.70
C TRP A 110 -3.68 8.61 4.97
N GLY A 111 -3.47 7.30 4.85
CA GLY A 111 -3.37 6.37 5.98
C GLY A 111 -2.17 6.66 6.87
N ARG A 112 -1.04 7.06 6.29
CA ARG A 112 0.23 7.36 6.97
C ARG A 112 0.54 8.85 7.03
N LYS A 113 -0.51 9.66 7.22
CA LYS A 113 -0.38 11.12 7.17
C LYS A 113 0.68 11.70 8.13
N SER A 114 0.79 11.09 9.31
CA SER A 114 1.76 11.51 10.32
C SER A 114 3.21 11.34 9.86
N GLU A 115 3.53 10.28 9.13
CA GLU A 115 4.90 9.95 8.75
C GLU A 115 5.41 10.83 7.61
N TYR A 116 4.58 11.10 6.59
CA TYR A 116 5.03 12.02 5.55
C TYR A 116 5.04 13.46 6.06
N THR A 117 4.16 13.82 7.00
CA THR A 117 4.14 15.17 7.58
C THR A 117 5.39 15.41 8.43
N SER A 118 5.81 14.44 9.25
CA SER A 118 7.00 14.60 10.10
C SER A 118 8.29 14.63 9.26
N PHE A 119 8.43 13.73 8.28
CA PHE A 119 9.56 13.75 7.36
C PHE A 119 9.58 15.05 6.55
N GLY A 120 8.44 15.44 6.00
CA GLY A 120 8.28 16.63 5.19
C GLY A 120 8.49 17.93 5.95
N ALA A 121 8.06 18.00 7.20
CA ALA A 121 8.26 19.18 8.04
C ALA A 121 9.76 19.43 8.30
N VAL A 122 10.53 18.36 8.54
CA VAL A 122 11.99 18.45 8.67
C VAL A 122 12.62 18.84 7.33
N ALA A 123 12.21 18.21 6.23
CA ALA A 123 12.69 18.52 4.89
C ALA A 123 12.48 20.00 4.52
N VAL A 124 11.26 20.53 4.71
CA VAL A 124 10.95 21.95 4.46
C VAL A 124 11.67 22.86 5.43
N GLY A 125 11.84 22.46 6.70
CA GLY A 125 12.63 23.21 7.67
C GLY A 125 14.10 23.37 7.25
N LEU A 126 14.68 22.33 6.63
CA LEU A 126 16.03 22.37 6.08
C LEU A 126 16.14 23.26 4.83
N GLU A 127 15.11 23.25 3.98
CA GLU A 127 15.03 24.11 2.78
C GLU A 127 14.84 25.60 3.13
N MET A 128 14.32 25.88 4.33
CA MET A 128 14.17 27.23 4.86
C MET A 128 15.52 27.95 5.09
N ILE A 129 16.64 27.22 5.06
CA ILE A 129 18.00 27.78 5.13
C ILE A 129 18.45 28.10 3.69
N PRO A 130 18.45 29.36 3.24
CA PRO A 130 18.65 29.73 1.82
C PRO A 130 20.02 29.32 1.26
N ILE A 131 21.05 29.26 2.11
CA ILE A 131 22.42 28.91 1.71
C ILE A 131 22.56 27.38 1.53
N ALA A 132 21.85 26.60 2.32
CA ALA A 132 21.96 25.14 2.34
C ALA A 132 20.79 24.44 1.62
N ASN A 133 19.78 25.19 1.19
CA ASN A 133 18.57 24.69 0.53
C ASN A 133 18.91 23.73 -0.62
N LEU A 134 19.84 24.11 -1.50
CA LEU A 134 20.23 23.26 -2.63
C LEU A 134 20.83 21.93 -2.17
N LEU A 135 21.67 21.92 -1.13
CA LEU A 135 22.25 20.69 -0.57
C LEU A 135 21.22 19.82 0.12
N PHE A 136 20.29 20.44 0.85
CA PHE A 136 19.24 19.73 1.55
C PHE A 136 18.19 19.16 0.61
N MET A 137 17.89 19.80 -0.52
CA MET A 137 17.06 19.22 -1.57
C MET A 137 17.60 17.86 -2.03
N TRP A 138 18.90 17.74 -2.32
CA TRP A 138 19.53 16.46 -2.67
C TRP A 138 19.41 15.43 -1.55
N THR A 139 19.63 15.85 -0.31
CA THR A 139 19.55 14.99 0.87
C THR A 139 18.13 14.53 1.14
N ASN A 140 17.13 15.39 0.95
CA ASN A 140 15.70 15.09 1.07
C ASN A 140 15.29 14.00 0.08
N ILE A 141 15.80 14.05 -1.15
CA ILE A 141 15.56 13.01 -2.18
C ILE A 141 16.18 11.68 -1.75
N VAL A 142 17.43 11.69 -1.29
CA VAL A 142 18.13 10.49 -0.81
C VAL A 142 17.42 9.89 0.40
N GLY A 143 17.03 10.72 1.37
CA GLY A 143 16.28 10.31 2.56
C GLY A 143 14.91 9.73 2.22
N CYS A 144 14.18 10.36 1.30
CA CYS A 144 12.95 9.79 0.75
C CYS A 144 13.21 8.42 0.12
N ALA A 145 14.21 8.30 -0.75
CA ALA A 145 14.54 7.05 -1.44
C ALA A 145 14.93 5.93 -0.46
N LEU A 146 15.67 6.25 0.61
CA LEU A 146 16.00 5.31 1.68
C LEU A 146 14.76 4.87 2.46
N TRP A 147 13.90 5.81 2.82
CA TRP A 147 12.63 5.49 3.49
C TRP A 147 11.73 4.62 2.60
N VAL A 148 11.73 4.88 1.29
CA VAL A 148 11.03 4.05 0.31
C VAL A 148 11.60 2.64 0.25
N ALA A 149 12.93 2.52 0.21
CA ALA A 149 13.59 1.22 0.16
C ALA A 149 13.29 0.38 1.41
N ASP A 150 13.39 0.98 2.59
CA ASP A 150 13.10 0.30 3.85
C ASP A 150 11.63 -0.12 3.95
N GLU A 151 10.70 0.72 3.45
CA GLU A 151 9.29 0.37 3.37
C GLU A 151 9.05 -0.91 2.56
N ILE A 152 9.71 -1.03 1.41
CA ILE A 152 9.55 -2.18 0.53
C ILE A 152 10.12 -3.43 1.18
N GLU A 153 11.30 -3.33 1.78
CA GLU A 153 11.91 -4.43 2.53
C GLU A 153 11.01 -4.88 3.70
N ARG A 154 10.28 -3.95 4.34
CA ARG A 154 9.30 -4.27 5.40
C ARG A 154 8.03 -4.90 4.85
N ASP A 155 7.49 -4.40 3.75
CA ASP A 155 6.31 -4.94 3.08
C ASP A 155 6.54 -6.39 2.64
N GLU A 156 7.71 -6.67 2.03
CA GLU A 156 8.07 -8.02 1.62
C GLU A 156 8.22 -8.98 2.81
N ARG A 157 8.79 -8.52 3.92
CA ARG A 157 8.90 -9.31 5.15
C ARG A 157 7.53 -9.64 5.74
N HIS A 158 6.62 -8.68 5.81
CA HIS A 158 5.25 -8.91 6.28
C HIS A 158 4.50 -9.89 5.36
N GLN A 159 4.64 -9.77 4.05
CA GLN A 159 4.00 -10.71 3.11
C GLN A 159 4.51 -12.14 3.28
N ARG A 160 5.82 -12.31 3.49
CA ARG A 160 6.41 -13.64 3.77
C ARG A 160 5.92 -14.21 5.09
N GLN A 161 5.79 -13.40 6.14
CA GLN A 161 5.24 -13.83 7.43
C GLN A 161 3.79 -14.26 7.30
N ILE A 162 2.94 -13.45 6.67
CA ILE A 162 1.52 -13.80 6.46
C ILE A 162 1.38 -15.09 5.65
N ALA A 163 2.22 -15.29 4.62
CA ALA A 163 2.21 -16.54 3.85
C ALA A 163 2.62 -17.75 4.71
N GLN A 164 3.63 -17.60 5.58
CA GLN A 164 4.04 -18.65 6.52
C GLN A 164 2.95 -18.96 7.55
N ASP A 165 2.31 -17.94 8.11
CA ASP A 165 1.22 -18.09 9.08
C ASP A 165 0.02 -18.81 8.45
N GLN A 166 -0.31 -18.51 7.19
CA GLN A 166 -1.38 -19.20 6.46
C GLN A 166 -1.08 -20.67 6.23
N LEU A 167 0.18 -21.02 5.90
CA LEU A 167 0.59 -22.41 5.73
C LEU A 167 0.50 -23.17 7.07
N GLN A 168 0.98 -22.57 8.16
CA GLN A 168 0.89 -23.18 9.50
C GLN A 168 -0.56 -23.36 9.96
N GLN A 169 -1.44 -22.38 9.69
CA GLN A 169 -2.86 -22.50 10.02
C GLN A 169 -3.56 -23.61 9.22
N GLN A 170 -3.20 -23.81 7.95
CA GLN A 170 -3.71 -24.93 7.16
C GLN A 170 -3.25 -26.29 7.71
N GLU A 171 -2.00 -26.41 8.12
CA GLU A 171 -1.48 -27.63 8.74
C GLU A 171 -2.17 -27.94 10.08
N GLN A 172 -2.39 -26.92 10.92
CA GLN A 172 -3.11 -27.06 12.19
C GLN A 172 -4.58 -27.45 11.99
N GLN A 173 -5.27 -26.89 10.99
CA GLN A 173 -6.64 -27.29 10.66
C GLN A 173 -6.72 -28.74 10.18
N GLN A 174 -5.75 -29.21 9.37
CA GLN A 174 -5.73 -30.62 8.95
C GLN A 174 -5.49 -31.57 10.12
N GLN A 175 -4.60 -31.25 11.06
CA GLN A 175 -4.36 -32.08 12.24
C GLN A 175 -5.58 -32.12 13.18
N GLN A 176 -6.31 -31.01 13.33
CA GLN A 176 -7.55 -30.96 14.11
C GLN A 176 -8.69 -31.76 13.46
N LEU A 177 -8.83 -31.75 12.13
CA LEU A 177 -9.80 -32.61 11.45
C LEU A 177 -9.47 -34.11 11.63
N GLN A 178 -8.19 -34.48 11.61
CA GLN A 178 -7.77 -35.87 11.79
C GLN A 178 -7.96 -36.36 13.23
N SER A 179 -7.71 -35.53 14.24
CA SER A 179 -7.95 -35.88 15.64
C SER A 179 -9.44 -35.96 15.99
N ALA A 180 -10.28 -35.10 15.39
CA ALA A 180 -11.74 -35.22 15.50
C ALA A 180 -12.29 -36.49 14.81
N GLY A 181 -11.70 -36.91 13.69
CA GLY A 181 -12.03 -38.16 13.00
C GLY A 181 -11.64 -39.43 13.76
N SER A 182 -10.66 -39.34 14.68
CA SER A 182 -10.18 -40.47 15.48
C SER A 182 -11.07 -40.81 16.70
N ILE A 183 -12.01 -39.95 17.10
CA ILE A 183 -12.89 -40.19 18.26
C ILE A 183 -14.16 -41.00 17.87
N ILE A 184 -14.47 -41.14 16.58
CA ILE A 184 -15.61 -41.93 16.09
C ILE A 184 -15.11 -43.30 15.60
N SER A 185 -14.52 -44.09 16.49
CA SER A 185 -14.12 -45.48 16.20
C SER A 185 -14.09 -46.33 17.47
N THR A 186 -15.23 -46.41 18.16
CA THR A 186 -15.49 -47.48 19.13
C THR A 186 -16.82 -48.15 18.78
N PRO A 187 -16.82 -49.41 18.35
CA PRO A 187 -18.04 -50.18 18.19
C PRO A 187 -18.36 -50.85 19.52
N GLU A 188 -19.39 -50.38 20.24
CA GLU A 188 -19.94 -51.17 21.34
C GLU A 188 -21.46 -51.08 21.43
N SER A 189 -22.02 -52.25 21.72
CA SER A 189 -23.36 -52.79 21.54
C SER A 189 -24.48 -52.19 22.39
N LEU A 190 -25.71 -52.40 21.88
CA LEU A 190 -26.99 -52.62 22.57
C LEU A 190 -27.00 -52.45 24.11
N SER A 191 -27.92 -51.62 24.64
CA SER A 191 -29.23 -52.09 25.15
C SER A 191 -29.93 -51.07 26.09
N SER A 192 -31.23 -50.87 25.80
CA SER A 192 -32.38 -50.70 26.72
C SER A 192 -32.32 -49.78 27.94
N SER A 193 -33.21 -48.78 27.95
CA SER A 193 -34.36 -48.64 28.90
C SER A 193 -34.73 -47.16 29.06
N SER A 194 -35.90 -46.77 28.54
CA SER A 194 -37.14 -46.50 29.29
C SER A 194 -37.13 -45.19 30.11
N TYR A 195 -37.88 -44.17 29.67
CA TYR A 195 -39.14 -43.73 30.33
C TYR A 195 -39.82 -42.56 29.57
N SER A 196 -41.09 -42.36 29.91
CA SER A 196 -42.26 -41.85 29.15
C SER A 196 -42.53 -40.32 29.19
N PRO A 197 -43.46 -39.79 28.36
CA PRO A 197 -43.82 -38.35 28.22
C PRO A 197 -44.95 -37.93 29.20
N PRO A 198 -45.29 -36.62 29.36
CA PRO A 198 -46.41 -35.99 28.59
C PRO A 198 -46.22 -34.46 28.32
N THR A 199 -46.57 -33.92 27.15
CA THR A 199 -47.86 -33.33 26.72
C THR A 199 -47.99 -31.79 26.89
N THR A 200 -47.96 -31.13 25.72
CA THR A 200 -48.64 -29.88 25.28
C THR A 200 -48.32 -28.51 25.89
N ALA A 201 -47.76 -27.62 25.04
CA ALA A 201 -48.40 -26.39 24.55
C ALA A 201 -47.45 -25.77 23.48
N ALA A 202 -47.72 -25.93 22.19
CA ALA A 202 -48.56 -25.05 21.38
C ALA A 202 -47.89 -23.68 21.08
N LEU A 203 -47.54 -23.50 19.79
CA LEU A 203 -47.90 -22.38 18.90
C LEU A 203 -46.73 -21.77 18.10
N LEU A 204 -46.92 -21.86 16.78
CA LEU A 204 -46.50 -20.97 15.69
C LEU A 204 -45.01 -20.71 15.44
N GLY A 205 -44.57 -21.09 14.23
CA GLY A 205 -43.35 -20.56 13.63
C GLY A 205 -42.90 -21.31 12.39
N SER A 206 -43.68 -21.24 11.31
CA SER A 206 -43.28 -21.69 9.97
C SER A 206 -42.25 -20.75 9.34
N SER A 207 -41.09 -21.27 8.93
CA SER A 207 -40.29 -20.85 7.75
C SER A 207 -38.98 -21.66 7.74
N SER A 208 -38.86 -22.72 6.95
CA SER A 208 -38.34 -22.73 5.57
C SER A 208 -36.98 -22.06 5.36
N SER A 209 -35.99 -22.93 5.10
CA SER A 209 -34.94 -22.83 4.07
C SER A 209 -33.59 -22.17 4.36
N SER A 210 -32.57 -23.03 4.27
CA SER A 210 -31.31 -22.86 3.52
C SER A 210 -30.20 -21.99 4.13
N SER A 211 -29.36 -22.61 4.95
CA SER A 211 -27.99 -22.17 5.23
C SER A 211 -27.05 -22.60 4.10
N ALA A 212 -26.61 -21.64 3.28
CA ALA A 212 -25.56 -21.80 2.29
C ALA A 212 -24.15 -21.76 2.93
N PRO A 213 -23.15 -22.46 2.37
CA PRO A 213 -21.77 -22.45 2.87
C PRO A 213 -21.01 -21.12 2.57
N PRO A 214 -19.93 -20.82 3.32
CA PRO A 214 -19.21 -19.56 3.23
C PRO A 214 -18.48 -19.38 1.87
N GLN A 215 -18.62 -18.17 1.31
CA GLN A 215 -18.06 -17.79 0.01
C GLN A 215 -16.55 -17.56 0.06
N LEU A 216 -15.83 -18.11 -0.93
CA LEU A 216 -14.43 -17.83 -1.26
C LEU A 216 -14.27 -16.42 -1.90
N PRO A 217 -13.15 -15.71 -1.68
CA PRO A 217 -12.87 -14.42 -2.31
C PRO A 217 -12.52 -14.53 -3.82
N PRO A 218 -12.81 -13.48 -4.62
CA PRO A 218 -12.82 -13.52 -6.08
C PRO A 218 -11.44 -13.24 -6.71
N GLN A 219 -10.49 -14.17 -6.59
CA GLN A 219 -9.21 -14.10 -7.32
C GLN A 219 -8.79 -15.44 -7.98
N ALA A 220 -9.49 -16.55 -7.74
CA ALA A 220 -9.11 -17.87 -8.25
C ALA A 220 -9.82 -18.29 -9.56
N GLN A 221 -10.30 -17.35 -10.38
CA GLN A 221 -11.02 -17.67 -11.64
C GLN A 221 -10.29 -17.22 -12.92
N LYS A 222 -9.07 -16.67 -12.82
CA LYS A 222 -8.28 -16.25 -14.00
C LYS A 222 -7.19 -17.24 -14.42
N GLY A 223 -7.16 -18.44 -13.84
CA GLY A 223 -6.14 -19.48 -14.12
C GLY A 223 -6.63 -20.67 -14.93
N LEU A 224 -7.92 -20.77 -15.28
CA LEU A 224 -8.52 -21.98 -15.87
C LEU A 224 -9.09 -21.72 -17.28
N SER A 225 -8.37 -20.97 -18.12
CA SER A 225 -8.75 -20.74 -19.54
C SER A 225 -7.58 -20.92 -20.53
N MET A 226 -6.45 -21.50 -20.11
CA MET A 226 -5.39 -21.87 -21.05
C MET A 226 -4.75 -23.21 -20.68
N MET A 227 -5.43 -24.29 -21.02
CA MET A 227 -4.77 -25.56 -21.34
C MET A 227 -5.28 -26.02 -22.71
N PRO A 228 -4.46 -25.96 -23.77
CA PRO A 228 -4.77 -26.63 -25.02
C PRO A 228 -4.54 -28.14 -24.86
N ALA A 229 -5.56 -28.90 -25.26
CA ALA A 229 -5.57 -30.35 -25.29
C ALA A 229 -4.46 -30.90 -26.21
N LEU A 230 -3.45 -31.56 -25.63
CA LEU A 230 -2.54 -32.42 -26.37
C LEU A 230 -3.20 -33.79 -26.58
N ARG A 231 -3.89 -33.91 -27.72
CA ARG A 231 -4.41 -35.16 -28.28
C ARG A 231 -3.27 -35.94 -28.93
N LYS A 232 -3.05 -37.16 -28.44
CA LYS A 232 -2.18 -38.19 -29.01
C LYS A 232 -2.51 -38.48 -30.48
N LYS A 233 -1.49 -38.47 -31.35
CA LYS A 233 -1.23 -39.48 -32.38
C LYS A 233 0.21 -39.34 -32.87
#